data_AF-A0AAD4BLL4-F1
#
_entry.id   AF-A0AAD4BLL4-F1
#
_cell.length_a   1.000
_cell.length_b   1.000
_cell.length_c   1.000
_cell.angle_alpha   90.00
_cell.angle_beta   90.00
_cell.angle_gamma   90.00
#
_symmetry.space_group_name_H-M   'P 1'
#
loop_
_entity.id
_entity.type
_entity.pdbx_description
1 polymer ?
#
loop_
_entity_poly.entity_id
_entity_poly.type
_entity_poly.pdbx_seq_one_letter_code
_entity_poly.pdbx_strand_id
1 'polypeptide(L)'
;MLYPPNIRSGPSPTGTWRPDVARALQRAIPSVQAHNTVERAWKLYQRHLRKKRDEELQRKFECMRRAMQELEEIDPALFREANRREDPRARSAAEVEMLKTCSNAEKRAIESRVRGLFPREVKVPTDTPSKEGWPHEWKPFNRPL
;
A
#
# COMPACT_ATOMS: atom_id res chain seq x y z
N MET A 1 10.37 -46.73 -17.67
CA MET A 1 10.76 -46.06 -16.41
C MET A 1 9.94 -44.79 -16.27
N LEU A 2 9.11 -44.67 -15.22
CA LEU A 2 8.05 -43.65 -15.10
C LEU A 2 8.47 -42.38 -14.34
N TYR A 3 9.71 -42.29 -13.86
CA TYR A 3 10.23 -41.08 -13.19
C TYR A 3 11.65 -40.76 -13.64
N PRO A 4 11.98 -39.47 -13.83
CA PRO A 4 13.34 -39.06 -14.12
C PRO A 4 14.29 -39.42 -12.95
N PRO A 5 15.56 -39.74 -13.24
CA PRO A 5 16.55 -40.03 -12.21
C PRO A 5 16.79 -38.80 -11.31
N ASN A 6 16.98 -39.02 -10.01
CA ASN A 6 17.28 -37.99 -8.99
C ASN A 6 18.67 -37.32 -9.13
N ILE A 7 19.32 -37.48 -10.30
CA ILE A 7 20.67 -36.97 -10.57
C ILE A 7 20.54 -35.50 -10.99
N ARG A 8 20.99 -34.61 -10.11
CA ARG A 8 20.97 -33.14 -10.32
C ARG A 8 22.09 -32.76 -11.30
N SER A 9 21.77 -32.68 -12.59
CA SER A 9 22.75 -32.42 -13.66
C SER A 9 22.76 -30.96 -14.17
N GLY A 10 21.81 -30.11 -13.74
CA GLY A 10 21.71 -28.73 -14.22
C GLY A 10 20.94 -27.81 -13.27
N PRO A 11 21.09 -26.48 -13.43
CA PRO A 11 20.41 -25.50 -12.58
C PRO A 11 18.89 -25.60 -12.78
N SER A 12 18.15 -25.77 -11.68
CA SER A 12 16.68 -25.80 -11.74
C SER A 12 16.13 -24.39 -11.96
N PRO A 13 15.18 -24.16 -12.89
CA PRO A 13 14.58 -22.85 -13.12
C PRO A 13 13.79 -22.33 -11.92
N THR A 14 13.37 -23.22 -11.02
CA THR A 14 12.70 -22.91 -9.73
C THR A 14 13.68 -22.67 -8.57
N GLY A 15 14.99 -22.61 -8.83
CA GLY A 15 16.00 -22.09 -7.91
C GLY A 15 16.47 -23.03 -6.77
N THR A 16 15.96 -24.25 -6.68
CA THR A 16 16.27 -25.17 -5.56
C THR A 16 17.72 -25.68 -5.56
N TRP A 17 18.38 -25.75 -6.71
CA TRP A 17 19.79 -26.14 -6.80
C TRP A 17 20.55 -25.25 -7.80
N ARG A 18 21.55 -24.53 -7.27
CA ARG A 18 22.44 -23.64 -8.02
C ARG A 18 23.90 -23.84 -7.56
N PRO A 19 24.74 -24.53 -8.36
CA PRO A 19 26.12 -24.84 -7.96
C PRO A 19 27.05 -23.61 -7.98
N ASP A 20 26.64 -22.53 -8.65
CA ASP A 20 27.39 -21.29 -8.80
C ASP A 20 27.27 -20.34 -7.59
N VAL A 21 26.24 -20.52 -6.75
CA VAL A 21 25.95 -19.63 -5.61
C VAL A 21 27.10 -19.59 -4.61
N ALA A 22 27.68 -20.74 -4.25
CA ALA A 22 28.79 -20.79 -3.31
C ALA A 22 30.01 -19.98 -3.81
N ARG A 23 30.33 -20.11 -5.10
CA ARG A 23 31.42 -19.36 -5.74
C ARG A 23 31.10 -17.86 -5.83
N ALA A 24 29.85 -17.50 -6.14
CA ALA A 24 29.40 -16.11 -6.18
C ALA A 24 29.44 -15.45 -4.79
N LEU A 25 29.02 -16.16 -3.74
CA LEU A 25 29.07 -15.69 -2.35
C LEU A 25 30.52 -15.47 -1.89
N GLN A 26 31.43 -16.39 -2.19
CA GLN A 26 32.86 -16.21 -1.90
C GLN A 26 33.46 -14.97 -2.57
N ARG A 27 33.02 -14.64 -3.78
CA ARG A 27 33.47 -13.43 -4.49
C ARG A 27 32.86 -12.15 -3.93
N ALA A 28 31.58 -12.18 -3.53
CA ALA A 28 30.83 -11.01 -3.09
C ALA A 28 31.09 -10.65 -1.62
N ILE A 29 31.38 -11.64 -0.77
CA ILE A 29 31.57 -11.45 0.67
C ILE A 29 33.08 -11.45 0.98
N PRO A 30 33.65 -10.30 1.41
CA PRO A 30 35.07 -10.22 1.74
C PRO A 30 35.46 -11.10 2.92
N SER A 31 34.62 -11.15 3.95
CA SER A 31 34.78 -12.00 5.14
C SER A 31 33.45 -12.22 5.87
N VAL A 32 33.36 -13.28 6.67
CA VAL A 32 32.18 -13.58 7.50
C VAL A 32 31.93 -12.46 8.51
N GLN A 33 33.00 -11.90 9.07
CA GLN A 33 32.93 -10.78 10.02
C GLN A 33 32.35 -9.53 9.36
N ALA A 34 32.78 -9.19 8.15
CA ALA A 34 32.24 -8.05 7.40
C ALA A 34 30.76 -8.25 7.08
N HIS A 35 30.37 -9.44 6.62
CA HIS A 35 28.97 -9.80 6.37
C HIS A 35 28.10 -9.62 7.62
N ASN A 36 28.51 -10.24 8.74
CA ASN A 36 27.78 -10.16 10.00
C ASN A 36 27.64 -8.72 10.51
N THR A 37 28.67 -7.90 10.31
CA THR A 37 28.67 -6.50 10.74
C THR A 37 27.68 -5.68 9.91
N VAL A 38 27.73 -5.81 8.58
CA VAL A 38 26.78 -5.16 7.66
C VAL A 38 25.36 -5.59 7.98
N GLU A 39 25.12 -6.88 8.19
CA GLU A 39 23.80 -7.41 8.50
C GLU A 39 23.26 -6.88 9.83
N ARG A 40 24.09 -6.87 10.89
CA ARG A 40 23.71 -6.31 12.20
C ARG A 40 23.41 -4.82 12.11
N ALA A 41 24.25 -4.06 11.41
CA ALA A 41 24.03 -2.63 11.19
C ALA A 41 22.73 -2.37 10.43
N TRP A 42 22.44 -3.15 9.38
CA TRP A 42 21.20 -3.05 8.62
C TRP A 42 19.97 -3.38 9.47
N LYS A 43 20.00 -4.47 10.24
CA LYS A 43 18.91 -4.83 11.18
C LYS A 43 18.68 -3.76 12.25
N LEU A 44 19.75 -3.16 12.76
CA LEU A 44 19.67 -2.04 13.71
C LEU A 44 19.02 -0.81 13.06
N TYR A 45 19.45 -0.45 11.85
CA TYR A 45 18.85 0.64 11.08
C TYR A 45 17.35 0.42 10.82
N GLN A 46 16.96 -0.77 10.36
CA GLN A 46 15.56 -1.13 10.16
C GLN A 46 14.75 -1.07 11.45
N ARG A 47 15.33 -1.43 12.61
CA ARG A 47 14.69 -1.26 13.92
C ARG A 47 14.45 0.22 14.23
N HIS A 48 15.43 1.09 14.00
CA HIS A 48 15.27 2.53 14.21
C HIS A 48 14.22 3.13 13.28
N LEU A 49 14.19 2.74 12.00
CA LEU A 49 13.15 3.18 11.08
C LEU A 49 11.74 2.79 11.51
N ARG A 50 11.56 1.55 11.99
CA ARG A 50 10.26 1.10 12.53
C ARG A 50 9.85 1.94 13.73
N LYS A 51 10.73 2.08 14.73
CA LYS A 51 10.47 2.92 15.91
C LYS A 51 10.07 4.34 15.55
N LYS A 52 10.80 4.98 14.63
CA LYS A 52 10.49 6.34 14.18
C LYS A 52 9.09 6.42 13.54
N ARG A 53 8.73 5.46 12.69
CA ARG A 53 7.39 5.40 12.07
C ARG A 53 6.30 5.16 13.11
N ASP A 54 6.54 4.29 14.08
CA ASP A 54 5.59 3.99 15.16
C ASP A 54 5.37 5.21 16.06
N GLU A 55 6.44 5.93 16.40
CA GLU A 55 6.37 7.19 17.16
C GLU A 55 5.59 8.27 16.40
N GLU A 56 5.84 8.43 15.09
CA GLU A 56 5.07 9.36 14.24
C GLU A 56 3.59 8.97 14.14
N LEU A 57 3.30 7.66 14.01
CA LEU A 57 1.93 7.14 13.97
C LEU A 57 1.21 7.40 15.30
N GLN A 58 1.89 7.16 16.42
CA GLN A 58 1.35 7.44 17.76
C GLN A 58 1.02 8.92 17.93
N ARG A 59 1.92 9.83 17.52
CA ARG A 59 1.67 11.28 17.58
C ARG A 59 0.44 11.68 16.75
N LYS A 60 0.30 11.15 15.53
CA LYS A 60 -0.87 11.40 14.68
C LYS A 60 -2.15 10.88 15.34
N PHE A 61 -2.10 9.69 15.91
CA PHE A 61 -3.23 9.10 16.62
C PHE A 61 -3.65 9.93 17.85
N GLU A 62 -2.68 10.35 18.68
CA GLU A 62 -2.96 11.19 19.85
C GLU A 62 -3.58 12.52 19.46
N CYS A 63 -3.09 13.14 18.38
CA CYS A 63 -3.67 14.37 17.83
C CYS A 63 -5.13 14.15 17.37
N MET A 64 -5.39 13.09 16.59
CA MET A 64 -6.74 12.74 16.15
C MET A 64 -7.67 12.46 17.34
N ARG A 65 -7.20 11.75 18.36
CA ARG A 65 -7.97 11.45 19.56
C ARG A 65 -8.37 12.72 20.31
N ARG A 66 -7.44 13.66 20.50
CA ARG A 66 -7.72 14.95 21.15
C ARG A 66 -8.76 15.74 20.37
N ALA A 67 -8.58 15.86 19.06
CA ALA A 67 -9.54 16.56 18.20
C ALA A 67 -10.95 15.95 18.26
N MET A 68 -11.06 14.62 18.31
CA MET A 68 -12.36 13.95 18.44
C MET A 68 -13.00 14.13 19.83
N GLN A 69 -12.19 14.18 20.90
CA GLN A 69 -12.68 14.50 22.24
C GLN A 69 -13.25 15.92 22.31
N GLU A 70 -12.52 16.90 21.76
CA GLU A 70 -13.00 18.29 21.67
C GLU A 70 -14.28 18.39 20.82
N LEU A 71 -14.35 17.66 19.70
CA LEU A 71 -15.55 17.64 18.85
C LEU A 71 -16.78 17.07 19.56
N GLU A 72 -16.59 16.03 20.39
CA GLU A 72 -17.67 15.42 21.19
C GLU A 72 -18.26 16.41 22.20
N GLU A 73 -17.41 17.23 22.82
CA GLU A 73 -17.83 18.26 23.78
C GLU A 73 -18.56 19.43 23.10
N ILE A 74 -18.11 19.84 21.90
CA ILE A 74 -18.68 20.98 21.17
C ILE A 74 -19.98 20.60 20.45
N ASP A 75 -19.96 19.52 19.66
CA ASP A 75 -21.10 19.09 18.84
C ASP A 75 -21.20 17.56 18.76
N PRO A 76 -22.05 16.94 19.60
CA PRO A 76 -22.30 15.50 19.57
C PRO A 76 -22.94 14.98 18.27
N ALA A 77 -23.58 15.83 17.46
CA ALA A 77 -24.12 15.41 16.16
C ALA A 77 -22.99 15.22 15.14
N LEU A 78 -22.09 16.20 15.03
CA LEU A 78 -20.91 16.10 14.15
C LEU A 78 -19.97 14.97 14.56
N PHE A 79 -19.79 14.75 15.87
CA PHE A 79 -19.02 13.61 16.38
C PHE A 79 -19.60 12.26 15.93
N ARG A 80 -20.94 12.11 15.99
CA ARG A 80 -21.62 10.89 15.51
C ARG A 80 -21.46 10.70 14.01
N GLU A 81 -21.54 11.77 13.23
CA GLU A 81 -21.32 11.71 11.78
C GLU A 81 -19.88 11.33 11.43
N ALA A 82 -18.88 11.93 12.08
CA ALA A 82 -17.47 11.63 11.86
C ALA A 82 -17.10 10.18 12.21
N ASN A 83 -17.74 9.60 13.22
CA ASN A 83 -17.55 8.20 13.63
C ASN A 83 -18.40 7.20 12.82
N ARG A 84 -19.12 7.66 11.79
CA ARG A 84 -19.91 6.78 10.93
C ARG A 84 -18.99 5.83 10.18
N ARG A 85 -19.21 4.53 10.35
CA ARG A 85 -18.51 3.51 9.58
C ARG A 85 -19.04 3.51 8.15
N GLU A 86 -18.16 3.78 7.20
CA GLU A 86 -18.48 3.65 5.77
C GLU A 86 -18.22 2.22 5.33
N ASP A 87 -19.28 1.51 4.90
CA ASP A 87 -19.14 0.23 4.22
C ASP A 87 -18.79 0.48 2.74
N PRO A 88 -17.60 0.08 2.27
CA PRO A 88 -17.17 0.39 0.89
C PRO A 88 -18.04 -0.31 -0.16
N ARG A 89 -18.78 -1.37 0.20
CA ARG A 89 -19.65 -2.09 -0.73
C ARG A 89 -21.06 -1.52 -0.81
N ALA A 90 -21.49 -0.75 0.18
CA ALA A 90 -22.82 -0.19 0.21
C ALA A 90 -22.91 1.00 -0.75
N ARG A 91 -23.93 1.00 -1.62
CA ARG A 91 -24.26 2.13 -2.49
C ARG A 91 -25.51 2.80 -1.95
N SER A 92 -25.57 4.13 -2.02
CA SER A 92 -26.79 4.86 -1.63
C SER A 92 -27.90 4.63 -2.66
N ALA A 93 -29.17 4.79 -2.27
CA ALA A 93 -30.29 4.67 -3.21
C ALA A 93 -30.17 5.67 -4.37
N ALA A 94 -29.72 6.90 -4.09
CA ALA A 94 -29.47 7.93 -5.09
C ALA A 94 -28.35 7.54 -6.07
N GLU A 95 -27.26 6.93 -5.57
CA GLU A 95 -26.18 6.41 -6.40
C GLU A 95 -26.68 5.27 -7.32
N VAL A 96 -27.57 4.41 -6.82
CA VAL A 96 -28.15 3.31 -7.60
C VAL A 96 -29.06 3.82 -8.73
N GLU A 97 -29.92 4.80 -8.47
CA GLU A 97 -30.79 5.36 -9.51
C GLU A 97 -29.99 6.09 -10.61
N MET A 98 -28.99 6.88 -10.23
CA MET A 98 -28.13 7.57 -11.20
C MET A 98 -27.29 6.59 -12.02
N LEU A 99 -26.83 5.49 -11.41
CA LEU A 99 -26.14 4.44 -12.15
C LEU A 99 -27.04 3.81 -13.22
N LYS A 100 -28.36 3.75 -13.06
CA LYS A 100 -29.24 3.21 -14.12
C LYS A 100 -29.24 4.11 -15.35
N THR A 101 -29.22 5.43 -15.15
CA THR A 101 -29.27 6.43 -16.24
C THR A 101 -27.91 6.72 -16.89
N CYS A 102 -26.82 6.48 -16.17
CA CYS A 102 -25.46 6.82 -16.63
C CYS A 102 -24.96 5.95 -17.79
N SER A 103 -24.09 6.56 -18.60
CA SER A 103 -23.33 5.87 -19.65
C SER A 103 -22.36 4.85 -19.06
N ASN A 104 -21.95 3.85 -19.86
CA ASN A 104 -21.01 2.81 -19.42
C ASN A 104 -19.65 3.37 -18.97
N ALA A 105 -19.18 4.47 -19.56
CA ALA A 105 -17.95 5.14 -19.15
C ALA A 105 -18.07 5.76 -17.75
N GLU A 106 -19.21 6.39 -17.46
CA GLU A 106 -19.52 7.01 -16.17
C GLU A 106 -19.69 5.95 -15.09
N LYS A 107 -20.37 4.84 -15.40
CA LYS A 107 -20.49 3.67 -14.50
C LYS A 107 -19.12 3.17 -14.04
N ARG A 108 -18.19 2.96 -14.98
CA ARG A 108 -16.81 2.55 -14.67
C ARG A 108 -16.06 3.58 -13.82
N ALA A 109 -16.28 4.87 -14.07
CA ALA A 109 -15.67 5.95 -13.31
C ALA A 109 -16.21 6.07 -11.87
N ILE A 110 -17.49 5.73 -11.65
CA ILE A 110 -18.09 5.64 -10.31
C ILE A 110 -17.52 4.44 -9.57
N GLU A 111 -17.43 3.29 -10.26
CA GLU A 111 -16.94 2.04 -9.69
C GLU A 111 -15.45 2.05 -9.33
N SER A 112 -14.64 2.86 -10.02
CA SER A 112 -13.22 2.99 -9.69
C SER A 112 -12.96 3.82 -8.41
N ARG A 113 -13.96 4.56 -7.92
CA ARG A 113 -13.85 5.52 -6.80
C ARG A 113 -14.77 5.15 -5.64
N VAL A 114 -14.63 3.93 -5.16
CA VAL A 114 -15.42 3.41 -4.03
C VAL A 114 -15.16 4.23 -2.75
N ARG A 115 -16.22 4.60 -2.00
CA ARG A 115 -16.07 5.30 -0.71
C ARG A 115 -15.34 4.42 0.32
N GLY A 116 -14.64 5.04 1.25
CA GLY A 116 -13.81 4.33 2.24
C GLY A 116 -12.55 3.62 1.69
N LEU A 117 -12.33 3.59 0.37
CA LEU A 117 -11.11 3.05 -0.25
C LEU A 117 -10.25 4.16 -0.86
N PHE A 118 -8.95 3.89 -0.94
CA PHE A 118 -8.03 4.81 -1.61
C PHE A 118 -8.40 4.96 -3.09
N PRO A 119 -8.49 6.20 -3.62
CA PRO A 119 -8.73 6.42 -5.04
C PRO A 119 -7.61 5.80 -5.87
N ARG A 120 -7.96 5.14 -6.99
CA ARG A 120 -6.99 4.53 -7.91
C ARG A 120 -6.05 5.53 -8.58
N GLU A 121 -6.41 6.80 -8.58
CA GLU A 121 -5.57 7.90 -9.07
C GLU A 121 -4.36 8.17 -8.16
N VAL A 122 -4.42 7.77 -6.89
CA VAL A 122 -3.29 7.83 -5.95
C VAL A 122 -2.34 6.68 -6.27
N LYS A 123 -1.38 6.94 -7.15
CA LYS A 123 -0.40 5.95 -7.61
C LYS A 123 0.71 5.74 -6.58
N VAL A 124 1.29 4.54 -6.61
CA VAL A 124 2.53 4.24 -5.89
C VAL A 124 3.67 5.08 -6.51
N PRO A 125 4.55 5.69 -5.70
CA PRO A 125 5.70 6.44 -6.19
C PRO A 125 6.58 5.59 -7.13
N THR A 126 7.00 6.19 -8.25
CA THR A 126 7.93 5.60 -9.22
C THR A 126 9.31 6.25 -9.11
N ASP A 127 10.37 5.53 -9.50
CA ASP A 127 11.75 6.02 -9.41
C ASP A 127 11.97 7.31 -10.21
N THR A 128 11.36 7.40 -11.39
CA THR A 128 11.36 8.62 -12.22
C THR A 128 9.94 9.17 -12.36
N PRO A 129 9.77 10.50 -12.42
CA PRO A 129 8.46 11.11 -12.63
C PRO A 129 7.92 10.82 -14.04
N SER A 130 6.60 10.95 -14.21
CA SER A 130 5.98 10.92 -15.54
C SER A 130 6.40 12.12 -16.37
N LYS A 131 6.44 11.96 -17.70
CA LYS A 131 6.69 13.06 -18.66
C LYS A 131 5.69 14.20 -18.51
N GLU A 132 4.44 13.86 -18.21
CA GLU A 132 3.33 14.81 -18.04
C GLU A 132 3.30 15.45 -16.64
N GLY A 133 4.12 14.96 -15.69
CA GLY A 133 4.18 15.49 -14.34
C GLY A 133 2.84 15.38 -13.59
N TRP A 134 2.31 16.52 -13.16
CA TRP A 134 1.04 16.63 -12.43
C TRP A 134 -0.10 17.12 -13.34
N PRO A 135 -1.26 16.45 -13.36
CA PRO A 135 -2.38 16.85 -14.21
C PRO A 135 -3.11 18.08 -13.62
N HIS A 136 -2.75 19.28 -14.08
CA HIS A 136 -3.38 20.53 -13.63
C HIS A 136 -4.81 20.73 -14.16
N GLU A 137 -5.20 20.03 -15.22
CA GLU A 137 -6.53 20.13 -15.85
C GLU A 137 -7.57 19.15 -15.26
N TRP A 138 -7.26 18.54 -14.11
CA TRP A 138 -8.14 17.57 -13.47
C TRP A 138 -9.50 18.18 -13.12
N LYS A 139 -10.58 17.46 -13.44
CA LYS A 139 -11.96 17.88 -13.16
C LYS A 139 -12.62 16.92 -12.16
N PRO A 140 -13.33 17.44 -11.15
CA PRO A 140 -14.00 16.61 -10.17
C PRO A 140 -15.16 15.83 -10.80
N PHE A 141 -15.33 14.60 -10.34
CA PHE A 141 -16.51 13.80 -10.64
C PHE A 141 -17.67 14.24 -9.73
N ASN A 142 -18.83 14.54 -10.31
CA ASN A 142 -20.02 14.90 -9.53
C ASN A 142 -20.72 13.62 -9.05
N ARG A 143 -20.55 13.27 -7.77
CA ARG A 143 -21.25 12.15 -7.14
C ARG A 143 -22.52 12.68 -6.47
N PRO A 144 -23.71 12.13 -6.76
CA PRO A 144 -24.91 12.44 -5.99
C PRO A 144 -24.69 11.97 -4.54
N LEU A 145 -24.80 12.91 -3.59
CA LEU A 145 -24.75 12.60 -2.16
C LEU A 145 -26.11 12.06 -1.68
#